data_AF-A0A9J7DH16-F1
#
_entry.id   AF-A0A9J7DH16-F1
#
_cell.length_a   1.000
_cell.length_b   1.000
_cell.length_c   1.000
_cell.angle_alpha   90.00
_cell.angle_beta   90.00
_cell.angle_gamma   90.00
#
_symmetry.space_group_name_H-M   'P 1'
#
loop_
_entity.id
_entity.type
_entity.pdbx_description
1 polymer ?
#
loop_
_entity_poly.entity_id
_entity_poly.type
_entity_poly.pdbx_seq_one_letter_code
_entity_poly.pdbx_strand_id
1 'polypeptide(L)'
;MKFIILLLCLGAVKCQKNFPQVPQIKIGALFYDNEYEIEEAFVRTIEFVNALPNGEFMLEPIVMRLNTYDNTMFIEKYACDLLNLGVAAIFGPSSRANSGTYV
;
A
#
# COMPACT_ATOMS: atom_id res chain seq x y z
N MET A 1 17.18 47.08 20.59
CA MET A 1 16.64 46.49 19.34
C MET A 1 16.85 44.97 19.24
N LYS A 2 18.03 44.41 19.61
CA LYS A 2 18.29 42.95 19.54
C LYS A 2 17.35 42.06 20.41
N PHE A 3 16.94 42.52 21.59
CA PHE A 3 16.04 41.77 22.47
C PHE A 3 14.59 41.66 21.98
N ILE A 4 14.11 42.65 21.21
CA ILE A 4 12.74 42.68 20.67
C ILE A 4 12.59 41.60 19.57
N ILE A 5 13.64 41.39 18.77
CA ILE A 5 13.69 40.37 17.73
C ILE A 5 13.66 38.96 18.34
N LEU A 6 14.34 38.75 19.47
CA LEU A 6 14.35 37.45 20.17
C LEU A 6 12.98 37.06 20.72
N LEU A 7 12.22 38.03 21.25
CA LEU A 7 10.85 37.85 21.76
C LEU A 7 9.84 37.53 20.65
N LEU A 8 9.99 38.13 19.47
CA LEU A 8 9.18 37.83 18.28
C LEU A 8 9.43 36.41 17.76
N CYS A 9 10.68 35.94 17.78
CA CYS A 9 11.01 34.57 17.38
C CYS A 9 10.44 33.52 18.34
N LEU A 10 10.42 33.77 19.66
CA LEU A 10 9.87 32.84 20.66
C LEU A 10 8.33 32.71 20.59
N GLY A 11 7.62 33.76 20.14
CA GLY A 11 6.17 33.74 19.98
C GLY A 11 5.67 32.95 18.76
N ALA A 12 6.49 32.85 17.70
CA ALA A 12 6.12 32.17 16.45
C ALA A 12 6.23 30.63 16.50
N VAL A 13 6.87 30.06 17.53
CA VAL A 13 7.17 28.61 17.60
C VAL A 13 5.97 27.76 18.05
N LYS A 14 4.87 28.36 18.55
CA LYS A 14 3.74 27.61 19.14
C LYS A 14 2.59 27.26 18.18
N CYS A 15 2.82 27.26 16.87
CA CYS A 15 1.81 26.85 15.88
C CYS A 15 2.23 25.63 15.05
N GLN A 16 2.80 24.59 15.66
CA GLN A 16 2.73 23.24 15.10
C GLN A 16 1.39 22.63 15.52
N LYS A 17 0.33 22.90 14.75
CA LYS A 17 -0.84 22.03 14.78
C LYS A 17 -0.41 20.68 14.20
N ASN A 18 -0.16 19.69 15.05
CA ASN A 18 -0.16 18.30 14.60
C ASN A 18 -1.58 18.00 14.14
N PHE A 19 -1.83 18.14 12.84
CA PHE A 19 -3.02 17.57 12.24
C PHE A 19 -2.94 16.06 12.47
N PRO A 20 -4.03 15.42 12.95
CA PRO A 20 -4.08 13.97 13.01
C PRO A 20 -3.80 13.45 11.60
N GLN A 21 -2.65 12.79 11.42
CA GLN A 21 -2.37 12.14 10.15
C GLN A 21 -3.27 10.92 10.07
N VAL A 22 -4.11 10.86 9.02
CA VAL A 22 -4.90 9.66 8.74
C VAL A 22 -3.90 8.52 8.47
N PRO A 23 -3.92 7.43 9.25
CA PRO A 23 -2.99 6.32 9.08
C PRO A 23 -3.03 5.77 7.66
N GLN A 24 -1.85 5.50 7.09
CA GLN A 24 -1.69 4.83 5.80
C GLN A 24 -1.42 3.34 6.05
N ILE A 25 -2.26 2.47 5.49
CA ILE A 25 -2.13 1.02 5.60
C ILE A 25 -1.74 0.48 4.22
N LYS A 26 -0.55 -0.09 4.12
CA LYS A 26 -0.07 -0.71 2.88
C LYS A 26 -0.78 -2.04 2.64
N ILE A 27 -1.32 -2.23 1.44
CA ILE A 27 -1.93 -3.49 1.00
C ILE A 27 -1.15 -3.98 -0.22
N GLY A 28 -0.53 -5.14 -0.09
CA GLY A 28 0.21 -5.79 -1.16
C GLY A 28 -0.74 -6.49 -2.13
N ALA A 29 -0.36 -6.54 -3.40
CA ALA A 29 -1.00 -7.41 -4.38
C ALA A 29 0.01 -7.98 -5.36
N LEU A 30 -0.24 -9.21 -5.78
CA LEU A 30 0.46 -9.92 -6.83
C LEU A 30 -0.52 -10.18 -7.97
N PHE A 31 -0.11 -9.89 -9.20
CA PHE A 31 -0.86 -10.22 -10.41
C PHE A 31 0.08 -10.76 -11.47
N TYR A 32 -0.38 -11.70 -12.29
CA TYR A 32 0.33 -12.02 -13.52
C TYR A 32 0.16 -10.88 -14.53
N ASP A 33 1.13 -10.76 -15.43
CA ASP A 33 1.17 -9.80 -16.54
C ASP A 33 -0.02 -9.89 -17.53
N ASN A 34 -0.90 -10.88 -17.38
CA ASN A 34 -2.12 -11.01 -18.16
C ASN A 34 -3.42 -10.79 -17.34
N GLU A 35 -3.32 -10.44 -16.07
CA GLU A 35 -4.46 -10.25 -15.14
C GLU A 35 -4.90 -8.77 -15.03
N TYR A 36 -4.88 -8.04 -16.15
CA TYR A 36 -5.15 -6.60 -16.17
C TYR A 36 -6.50 -6.20 -15.57
N GLU A 37 -7.56 -6.96 -15.86
CA GLU A 37 -8.92 -6.67 -15.38
C GLU A 37 -9.02 -6.82 -13.85
N ILE A 38 -8.34 -7.83 -13.29
CA ILE A 38 -8.33 -8.08 -11.84
C ILE A 38 -7.48 -7.02 -11.14
N GLU A 39 -6.33 -6.67 -11.71
CA GLU A 39 -5.48 -5.58 -11.20
C GLU A 39 -6.25 -4.24 -11.20
N GLU A 40 -6.94 -3.91 -12.29
CA GLU A 40 -7.73 -2.69 -12.39
C GLU A 40 -8.87 -2.66 -11.36
N ALA A 41 -9.57 -3.79 -11.17
CA ALA A 41 -10.63 -3.91 -10.17
C ALA A 41 -10.09 -3.72 -8.74
N PHE A 42 -8.90 -4.26 -8.43
CA PHE A 42 -8.23 -4.07 -7.15
C PHE A 42 -7.91 -2.59 -6.90
N VAL A 43 -7.30 -1.90 -7.87
CA VAL A 43 -6.95 -0.48 -7.74
C VAL A 43 -8.20 0.38 -7.55
N ARG A 44 -9.23 0.18 -8.39
CA ARG A 44 -10.51 0.92 -8.26
C ARG A 44 -11.20 0.68 -6.92
N THR A 45 -11.11 -0.53 -6.38
CA THR A 45 -11.70 -0.86 -5.07
C THR A 45 -10.99 -0.09 -3.96
N ILE A 46 -9.66 0.02 -4.01
CA ILE A 46 -8.89 0.82 -3.06
C ILE A 46 -9.24 2.30 -3.16
N GLU A 47 -9.32 2.85 -4.39
CA GLU A 47 -9.74 4.24 -4.61
C GLU A 47 -11.14 4.50 -4.06
N PHE A 48 -12.08 3.57 -4.28
CA PHE A 48 -13.44 3.65 -3.75
C PHE A 48 -13.46 3.67 -2.22
N VAL A 49 -12.74 2.75 -1.56
CA VAL A 49 -12.66 2.68 -0.09
C VAL A 49 -12.05 3.96 0.48
N ASN A 50 -10.98 4.47 -0.13
CA ASN A 50 -10.33 5.70 0.27
C ASN A 50 -11.21 6.95 0.10
N ALA A 51 -12.20 6.90 -0.79
CA ALA A 51 -13.14 7.99 -1.03
C ALA A 51 -14.35 7.97 -0.07
N LEU A 52 -14.52 6.93 0.76
CA LEU A 52 -15.62 6.85 1.71
C LEU A 52 -15.51 7.95 2.77
N PRO A 53 -16.63 8.63 3.11
CA PRO A 53 -16.63 9.66 4.13
C PRO A 53 -16.30 9.07 5.51
N ASN A 54 -15.57 9.82 6.33
CA ASN A 54 -15.16 9.43 7.69
C ASN A 54 -14.24 8.21 7.74
N GLY A 55 -13.46 7.93 6.69
CA GLY A 55 -12.42 6.90 6.72
C GLY A 55 -11.44 7.14 7.87
N GLU A 56 -11.24 6.12 8.71
CA GLU A 56 -10.27 6.15 9.81
C GLU A 56 -8.83 5.90 9.35
N PHE A 57 -8.66 5.46 8.11
CA PHE A 57 -7.38 5.14 7.49
C PHE A 57 -7.47 5.32 5.97
N MET A 58 -6.30 5.33 5.32
CA MET A 58 -6.14 5.28 3.87
C MET A 58 -5.38 4.01 3.51
N LEU A 59 -5.82 3.33 2.45
CA LEU A 59 -5.13 2.18 1.88
C LEU A 59 -4.12 2.64 0.83
N GLU A 60 -2.89 2.15 0.93
CA GLU A 60 -1.82 2.36 -0.04
C GLU A 60 -1.55 1.04 -0.80
N PRO A 61 -1.89 0.94 -2.10
CA PRO A 61 -1.66 -0.28 -2.86
C PRO A 61 -0.19 -0.44 -3.25
N ILE A 62 0.39 -1.62 -2.99
CA ILE A 62 1.72 -2.01 -3.45
C ILE A 62 1.56 -3.21 -4.40
N VAL A 63 1.59 -2.94 -5.70
CA VAL A 63 1.37 -3.96 -6.74
C VAL A 63 2.71 -4.46 -7.27
N MET A 64 2.91 -5.78 -7.23
CA MET A 64 4.01 -6.48 -7.89
C MET A 64 3.45 -7.36 -9.01
N ARG A 65 4.12 -7.36 -10.17
CA ARG A 65 3.69 -8.11 -11.35
C ARG A 65 4.62 -9.29 -11.63
N LEU A 66 4.03 -10.46 -11.76
CA LEU A 66 4.66 -11.72 -12.16
C LEU A 66 4.57 -11.87 -13.67
N ASN A 67 5.60 -12.45 -14.28
CA ASN A 67 5.47 -12.92 -15.65
C ASN A 67 4.59 -14.18 -15.68
N THR A 68 3.78 -14.36 -16.72
CA THR A 68 2.95 -15.56 -16.93
C THR A 68 3.75 -16.89 -16.91
N TYR A 69 5.05 -16.85 -17.19
CA TYR A 69 5.97 -17.99 -17.18
C TYR A 69 6.78 -18.14 -15.88
N ASP A 70 6.60 -17.25 -14.90
CA ASP A 70 7.27 -17.33 -13.62
C ASP A 70 6.78 -18.56 -12.83
N ASN A 71 7.72 -19.26 -12.19
CA ASN A 71 7.42 -20.40 -11.32
C ASN A 71 7.14 -19.95 -9.88
N THR A 72 6.84 -20.92 -9.01
CA THR A 72 6.48 -20.67 -7.60
C THR A 72 7.57 -19.95 -6.78
N MET A 73 8.85 -20.07 -7.17
CA MET A 73 9.94 -19.36 -6.49
C MET A 73 9.80 -17.84 -6.60
N PHE A 74 9.31 -17.33 -7.73
CA PHE A 74 9.07 -15.90 -7.91
C PHE A 74 7.88 -15.41 -7.07
N ILE A 75 6.85 -16.25 -6.92
CA ILE A 75 5.71 -15.97 -6.04
C ILE A 75 6.20 -15.82 -4.59
N GLU A 76 6.98 -16.79 -4.10
CA GLU A 76 7.57 -16.75 -2.77
C GLU A 76 8.48 -15.53 -2.58
N LYS A 77 9.33 -15.23 -3.57
CA LYS A 77 10.21 -14.06 -3.55
C LYS A 77 9.40 -12.76 -3.42
N TYR A 78 8.40 -12.54 -4.28
CA TYR A 78 7.63 -11.30 -4.25
C TYR A 78 6.73 -11.20 -3.02
N ALA A 79 6.22 -12.33 -2.51
CA ALA A 79 5.53 -12.34 -1.22
C ALA A 79 6.46 -11.87 -0.10
N CYS A 80 7.70 -12.35 -0.03
CA CYS A 80 8.71 -11.87 0.92
C CYS A 80 9.04 -10.39 0.71
N ASP A 81 9.17 -9.92 -0.53
CA ASP A 81 9.44 -8.52 -0.84
C ASP A 81 8.28 -7.62 -0.36
N LEU A 82 7.02 -8.04 -0.50
CA LEU A 82 5.84 -7.35 0.04
C LEU A 82 5.82 -7.35 1.59
N LEU A 83 6.12 -8.49 2.22
CA LEU A 83 6.21 -8.58 3.69
C LEU A 83 7.27 -7.63 4.24
N ASN A 84 8.43 -7.53 3.59
CA ASN A 84 9.50 -6.61 3.97
C ASN A 84 9.10 -5.13 3.83
N LEU A 85 8.15 -4.81 2.94
CA LEU A 85 7.59 -3.47 2.80
C LEU A 85 6.56 -3.12 3.88
N GLY A 86 6.21 -4.08 4.74
CA GLY A 86 5.30 -3.91 5.86
C GLY A 86 3.84 -3.82 5.44
N VAL A 87 3.43 -4.59 4.43
CA VAL A 87 2.01 -4.67 4.04
C VAL A 87 1.18 -5.37 5.11
N ALA A 88 -0.04 -4.91 5.33
CA ALA A 88 -0.98 -5.52 6.28
C ALA A 88 -1.66 -6.78 5.73
N ALA A 89 -1.74 -6.91 4.40
CA ALA A 89 -2.29 -8.06 3.70
C ALA A 89 -1.69 -8.17 2.30
N ILE A 90 -1.78 -9.37 1.70
CA ILE A 90 -1.38 -9.65 0.31
C ILE A 90 -2.57 -10.28 -0.42
N PHE A 91 -2.96 -9.69 -1.55
CA PHE A 91 -3.94 -10.25 -2.49
C PHE A 91 -3.25 -10.92 -3.68
N GLY A 92 -3.78 -12.06 -4.14
CA GLY A 92 -3.32 -12.70 -5.37
C GLY A 92 -1.98 -13.46 -5.26
N PRO A 93 -1.41 -13.89 -6.41
CA PRO A 93 -2.03 -13.82 -7.73
C PRO A 93 -3.29 -14.69 -7.81
N SER A 94 -4.11 -14.50 -8.85
CA SER A 94 -5.25 -15.40 -9.03
C SER A 94 -4.72 -16.82 -9.19
N SER A 95 -5.44 -17.79 -8.64
CA SER A 95 -4.95 -19.15 -8.63
C SER A 95 -4.89 -19.67 -10.08
N ARG A 96 -3.68 -19.80 -10.62
CA ARG A 96 -3.39 -20.95 -11.51
C ARG A 96 -3.23 -22.25 -10.70
N ALA A 97 -3.83 -22.34 -9.51
CA ALA A 97 -3.98 -23.60 -8.81
C ALA A 97 -5.15 -24.37 -9.44
N ASN A 98 -4.93 -24.92 -10.64
CA ASN A 98 -5.70 -26.06 -11.10
C ASN A 98 -4.75 -27.21 -11.45
N SER A 99 -5.03 -28.36 -10.83
CA SER A 99 -4.41 -29.68 -11.03
C SER A 99 -2.95 -29.88 -10.60
N GLY A 100 -2.69 -29.76 -9.30
CA GLY A 100 -1.77 -30.70 -8.64
C GLY A 100 -2.44 -32.07 -8.51
N THR A 101 -2.70 -32.75 -9.64
CA THR A 101 -3.02 -34.18 -9.60
C THR A 101 -1.72 -34.88 -9.25
N TYR A 102 -1.52 -35.19 -7.98
CA TYR A 102 -0.53 -36.17 -7.57
C TYR A 102 -0.96 -37.51 -8.20
N VAL A 103 -0.32 -37.87 -9.31
CA VAL A 103 -0.20 -39.26 -9.77
C VAL A 103 0.82 -40.00 -8.91
#